data_AF-A0A316DQD2-F1
#
_entry.id   AF-A0A316DQD2-F1
#
_cell.length_a   1.000
_cell.length_b   1.000
_cell.length_c   1.000
_cell.angle_alpha   90.00
_cell.angle_beta   90.00
_cell.angle_gamma   90.00
#
_symmetry.space_group_name_H-M   'P 1'
#
loop_
_entity.id
_entity.type
_entity.pdbx_description
1 polymer ?
#
loop_
_entity_poly.entity_id
_entity_poly.type
_entity_poly.pdbx_seq_one_letter_code
_entity_poly.pdbx_strand_id
1 'polypeptide(L)'
;MLFCIINLFSFEFSAQVGIGTTSPHASSVLEINSSNSGILIPRIALTSSTDVVTILAPEVSLLIYNTNTVIDDITPGFYFWDGNQWDRVNKEIELVYGEIYKSQSASLQLLNSSVPIEFGSVGVNQGVTANSNSFQVSQAGVYRVTYSISVYKSGGGPITLGFCLATGFTTADRIPGSFCHSNLDATKEINCVMNKIIHLNANQSIYLFPDITNTNVRVKPNSATMNIELIKAD
;
A
#
# COMPACT_ATOMS: atom_id res chain seq x y z
N MET A 1 74.43 -24.31 -33.30
CA MET A 1 73.26 -25.01 -32.72
C MET A 1 72.18 -23.96 -32.53
N LEU A 2 71.16 -23.95 -33.39
CA LEU A 2 70.10 -22.94 -33.43
C LEU A 2 69.02 -23.32 -32.42
N PHE A 3 68.81 -22.51 -31.39
CA PHE A 3 67.77 -22.72 -30.38
C PHE A 3 66.46 -22.16 -30.94
N CYS A 4 65.53 -23.03 -31.32
CA CYS A 4 64.23 -22.65 -31.85
C CYS A 4 63.28 -22.36 -30.66
N ILE A 5 62.98 -21.08 -30.40
CA ILE A 5 62.02 -20.66 -29.38
C ILE A 5 60.62 -20.72 -30.00
N ILE A 6 59.83 -21.72 -29.64
CA ILE A 6 58.41 -21.82 -30.01
C ILE A 6 57.63 -20.93 -29.02
N ASN A 7 57.15 -19.78 -29.48
CA ASN A 7 56.19 -18.95 -28.75
C ASN A 7 54.79 -19.59 -28.84
N LEU A 8 54.27 -20.04 -27.71
CA LEU A 8 52.88 -20.47 -27.55
C LEU A 8 52.01 -19.21 -27.38
N PHE A 9 51.42 -18.72 -28.48
CA PHE A 9 50.35 -17.73 -28.41
C PHE A 9 49.07 -18.41 -27.91
N SER A 10 48.65 -18.08 -26.69
CA SER A 10 47.34 -18.46 -26.15
C SER A 10 46.27 -17.54 -26.74
N PHE A 11 45.39 -18.10 -27.57
CA PHE A 11 44.19 -17.42 -28.04
C PHE A 11 43.09 -17.49 -26.97
N GLU A 12 42.65 -16.35 -26.47
CA GLU A 12 41.45 -16.26 -25.62
C GLU A 12 40.20 -16.27 -26.52
N PHE A 13 39.44 -17.36 -26.48
CA PHE A 13 38.11 -17.41 -27.11
C PHE A 13 37.07 -16.92 -26.11
N SER A 14 36.40 -15.82 -26.41
CA SER A 14 35.23 -15.36 -25.65
C SER A 14 34.00 -16.17 -26.05
N ALA A 15 33.38 -16.88 -25.10
CA ALA A 15 32.21 -17.74 -25.34
C ALA A 15 30.89 -17.00 -25.06
N GLN A 16 30.68 -15.84 -25.67
CA GLN A 16 29.40 -15.12 -25.61
C GLN A 16 28.39 -15.80 -26.53
N VAL A 17 27.14 -15.96 -26.08
CA VAL A 17 26.07 -16.52 -26.89
C VAL A 17 25.31 -15.39 -27.58
N GLY A 18 25.40 -15.31 -28.91
CA GLY A 18 24.56 -14.44 -29.73
C GLY A 18 23.45 -15.23 -30.40
N ILE A 19 22.20 -14.80 -30.25
CA ILE A 19 21.07 -15.31 -31.03
C ILE A 19 20.53 -14.16 -31.89
N GLY A 20 20.63 -14.29 -33.21
CA GLY A 20 20.26 -13.21 -34.15
C GLY A 20 21.28 -12.07 -34.25
N THR A 21 22.44 -12.19 -33.59
CA THR A 21 23.60 -11.29 -33.75
C THR A 21 24.90 -12.11 -33.79
N THR A 22 25.85 -11.70 -34.62
CA THR A 22 27.20 -12.28 -34.69
C THR A 22 28.23 -11.49 -33.89
N SER A 23 27.85 -10.34 -33.35
CA SER A 23 28.70 -9.48 -32.54
C SER A 23 27.94 -9.08 -31.27
N PRO A 24 27.76 -10.01 -30.31
CA PRO A 24 27.17 -9.68 -29.01
C PRO A 24 27.94 -8.56 -28.32
N HIS A 25 27.25 -7.79 -27.50
CA HIS A 25 27.86 -6.72 -26.73
C HIS A 25 28.87 -7.30 -25.74
N ALA A 26 30.04 -6.66 -25.61
CA ALA A 26 31.16 -7.19 -24.82
C ALA A 26 30.84 -7.41 -23.33
N SER A 27 29.81 -6.75 -22.79
CA SER A 27 29.34 -6.93 -21.41
C SER A 27 28.19 -7.96 -21.27
N SER A 28 27.88 -8.73 -22.31
CA SER A 28 26.80 -9.71 -22.31
C SER A 28 27.33 -11.14 -22.38
N VAL A 29 26.77 -12.04 -21.56
CA VAL A 29 26.98 -13.48 -21.70
C VAL A 29 26.02 -14.06 -22.76
N LEU A 30 24.82 -13.46 -22.88
CA LEU A 30 23.80 -13.80 -23.87
C LEU A 30 23.20 -12.50 -24.44
N GLU A 31 23.24 -12.33 -25.76
CA GLU A 31 22.49 -11.29 -26.48
C GLU A 31 21.52 -11.93 -27.47
N ILE A 32 20.27 -11.47 -27.45
CA ILE A 32 19.22 -11.93 -28.36
C ILE A 32 18.71 -10.72 -29.14
N ASN A 33 18.96 -10.72 -30.45
CA ASN A 33 18.55 -9.66 -31.36
C ASN A 33 17.48 -10.18 -32.32
N SER A 34 16.28 -9.60 -32.26
CA SER A 34 15.18 -9.89 -33.18
C SER A 34 14.29 -8.66 -33.31
N SER A 35 13.75 -8.41 -34.50
CA SER A 35 12.81 -7.31 -34.76
C SER A 35 11.34 -7.67 -34.59
N ASN A 36 11.01 -8.97 -34.48
CA ASN A 36 9.63 -9.45 -34.52
C ASN A 36 9.35 -10.70 -33.65
N SER A 37 10.33 -11.18 -32.87
CA SER A 37 10.21 -12.36 -32.03
C SER A 37 10.71 -12.08 -30.62
N GLY A 38 10.18 -12.80 -29.63
CA GLY A 38 10.58 -12.71 -28.23
C GLY A 38 11.25 -13.97 -27.71
N ILE A 39 11.46 -14.02 -26.39
CA ILE A 39 12.04 -15.17 -25.70
C ILE A 39 10.95 -15.92 -24.96
N LEU A 40 10.83 -17.22 -25.21
CA LEU A 40 10.11 -18.12 -24.31
C LEU A 40 11.10 -18.66 -23.28
N ILE A 41 10.97 -18.16 -22.04
CA ILE A 41 11.67 -18.75 -20.89
C ILE A 41 11.01 -20.08 -20.49
N PRO A 42 11.66 -20.91 -19.65
CA PRO A 42 11.08 -22.17 -19.18
C PRO A 42 9.67 -21.98 -18.60
N ARG A 43 8.72 -22.76 -19.12
CA ARG A 43 7.32 -22.76 -18.69
C ARG A 43 7.13 -23.90 -17.70
N ILE A 44 6.93 -23.57 -16.44
CA ILE A 44 6.94 -24.51 -15.33
C ILE A 44 5.61 -24.43 -14.59
N ALA A 45 5.05 -25.58 -14.23
CA ALA A 45 3.80 -25.66 -13.49
C ALA A 45 4.10 -25.72 -11.98
N LEU A 46 4.37 -24.58 -11.36
CA LEU A 46 4.65 -24.51 -9.92
C LEU A 46 3.42 -24.91 -9.11
N THR A 47 3.63 -25.49 -7.93
CA THR A 47 2.55 -25.90 -7.03
C THR A 47 2.26 -24.90 -5.91
N SER A 48 3.22 -24.06 -5.52
CA SER A 48 3.07 -22.94 -4.57
C SER A 48 4.23 -21.95 -4.75
N SER A 49 4.21 -20.80 -4.05
CA SER A 49 5.36 -19.88 -4.01
C SER A 49 6.60 -20.51 -3.36
N THR A 50 6.43 -21.52 -2.51
CA THR A 50 7.53 -22.22 -1.82
C THR A 50 7.96 -23.54 -2.49
N ASP A 51 7.50 -23.79 -3.73
CA ASP A 51 7.76 -25.02 -4.44
C ASP A 51 9.24 -25.19 -4.83
N VAL A 52 9.94 -26.05 -4.10
CA VAL A 52 11.32 -26.49 -4.36
C VAL A 52 11.39 -27.94 -4.87
N VAL A 53 10.27 -28.55 -5.20
CA VAL A 53 10.18 -29.94 -5.68
C VAL A 53 10.12 -29.99 -7.20
N THR A 54 9.32 -29.11 -7.81
CA THR A 54 9.20 -29.01 -9.27
C THR A 54 10.53 -28.60 -9.92
N ILE A 55 11.27 -27.70 -9.26
CA ILE A 55 12.65 -27.37 -9.58
C ILE A 55 13.46 -27.61 -8.31
N LEU A 56 14.26 -28.67 -8.29
CA LEU A 56 15.09 -29.01 -7.13
C LEU A 56 16.21 -27.98 -6.95
N ALA A 57 16.37 -27.48 -5.73
CA ALA A 57 17.39 -26.51 -5.35
C ALA A 57 17.46 -25.30 -6.34
N PRO A 58 16.36 -24.52 -6.46
CA PRO A 58 16.35 -23.38 -7.35
C PRO A 58 17.41 -22.35 -6.92
N GLU A 59 18.15 -21.82 -7.89
CA GLU A 59 19.20 -20.83 -7.65
C GLU A 59 18.61 -19.42 -7.58
N VAL A 60 19.20 -18.53 -6.78
CA VAL A 60 18.73 -17.15 -6.66
C VAL A 60 18.74 -16.47 -8.04
N SER A 61 17.70 -15.70 -8.34
CA SER A 61 17.44 -15.05 -9.63
C SER A 61 17.09 -15.99 -10.80
N LEU A 62 16.80 -17.27 -10.55
CA LEU A 62 16.29 -18.17 -11.59
C LEU A 62 14.91 -17.68 -12.07
N LEU A 63 14.77 -17.37 -13.36
CA LEU A 63 13.55 -16.81 -13.96
C LEU A 63 12.76 -17.88 -14.74
N ILE A 64 11.46 -18.00 -14.45
CA ILE A 64 10.53 -18.91 -15.13
C ILE A 64 9.19 -18.24 -15.44
N TYR A 65 8.39 -18.89 -16.28
CA TYR A 65 6.98 -18.56 -16.47
C TYR A 65 6.14 -19.65 -15.80
N ASN A 66 5.43 -19.32 -14.73
CA ASN A 66 4.46 -20.22 -14.09
C ASN A 66 3.23 -20.42 -15.00
N THR A 67 2.87 -21.66 -15.28
CA THR A 67 1.69 -22.00 -16.09
C THR A 67 0.47 -22.43 -15.29
N ASN A 68 0.61 -22.71 -13.99
CA ASN A 68 -0.51 -23.20 -13.19
C ASN A 68 -1.51 -22.10 -12.84
N THR A 69 -2.78 -22.41 -13.07
CA THR A 69 -3.91 -21.50 -12.88
C THR A 69 -4.43 -21.62 -11.45
N VAL A 70 -3.86 -20.82 -10.55
CA VAL A 70 -4.32 -20.60 -9.16
C VAL A 70 -4.36 -21.86 -8.30
N ILE A 71 -3.18 -22.29 -7.84
CA ILE A 71 -3.03 -23.16 -6.68
C ILE A 71 -2.44 -22.28 -5.57
N ASP A 72 -3.09 -22.27 -4.40
CA ASP A 72 -2.68 -21.52 -3.21
C ASP A 72 -2.45 -20.02 -3.47
N ASP A 73 -1.18 -19.60 -3.54
CA ASP A 73 -0.73 -18.21 -3.57
C ASP A 73 -0.05 -17.79 -4.89
N ILE A 74 -0.08 -18.66 -5.91
CA ILE A 74 0.52 -18.39 -7.22
C ILE A 74 -0.52 -18.34 -8.34
N THR A 75 -0.30 -17.45 -9.30
CA THR A 75 -1.08 -17.34 -10.54
C THR A 75 -0.16 -17.43 -11.76
N PRO A 76 -0.67 -17.67 -12.99
CA PRO A 76 0.17 -17.67 -14.18
C PRO A 76 0.92 -16.34 -14.37
N GLY A 77 2.19 -16.41 -14.77
CA GLY A 77 3.02 -15.22 -14.96
C GLY A 77 4.51 -15.47 -14.78
N PHE A 78 5.30 -14.40 -14.82
CA PHE A 78 6.75 -14.46 -14.62
C PHE A 78 7.11 -14.49 -13.13
N TYR A 79 7.96 -15.43 -12.73
CA TYR A 79 8.47 -15.58 -11.37
C TYR A 79 9.99 -15.71 -11.39
N PHE A 80 10.64 -15.16 -10.37
CA PHE A 80 12.03 -15.45 -10.07
C PHE A 80 12.17 -16.03 -8.66
N TRP A 81 13.16 -16.89 -8.45
CA TRP A 81 13.49 -17.36 -7.11
C TRP A 81 14.28 -16.29 -6.36
N ASP A 82 13.78 -15.82 -5.22
CA ASP A 82 14.44 -14.78 -4.41
C ASP A 82 15.48 -15.35 -3.42
N GLY A 83 15.54 -16.68 -3.30
CA GLY A 83 16.35 -17.42 -2.32
C GLY A 83 15.51 -18.24 -1.35
N ASN A 84 14.26 -17.84 -1.12
CA ASN A 84 13.34 -18.43 -0.17
C ASN A 84 11.98 -18.81 -0.81
N GLN A 85 11.52 -18.05 -1.80
CA GLN A 85 10.26 -18.24 -2.50
C GLN A 85 10.32 -17.77 -3.97
N TRP A 86 9.34 -18.21 -4.75
CA TRP A 86 9.06 -17.72 -6.09
C TRP A 86 8.29 -16.41 -6.01
N ASP A 87 8.97 -15.33 -6.36
CA ASP A 87 8.44 -13.98 -6.38
C ASP A 87 8.01 -13.55 -7.79
N ARG A 88 6.79 -13.04 -7.90
CA ARG A 88 6.21 -12.62 -9.18
C ARG A 88 6.82 -11.30 -9.62
N VAL A 89 7.36 -11.25 -10.84
CA VAL A 89 8.02 -10.07 -11.41
C VAL A 89 7.08 -8.87 -11.55
N ASN A 90 5.80 -9.12 -11.84
CA ASN A 90 4.79 -8.10 -12.07
C ASN A 90 3.68 -8.11 -11.01
N LYS A 91 4.03 -8.27 -9.72
CA LYS A 91 3.05 -8.13 -8.64
C LYS A 91 2.33 -6.79 -8.82
N GLU A 92 1.03 -6.84 -9.15
CA GLU A 92 0.22 -5.63 -9.30
C GLU A 92 0.33 -4.85 -7.99
N ILE A 93 0.55 -3.53 -8.08
CA ILE A 93 0.51 -2.67 -6.91
C ILE A 93 -0.91 -2.79 -6.37
N GLU A 94 -1.06 -3.44 -5.23
CA GLU A 94 -2.35 -3.50 -4.56
C GLU A 94 -2.69 -2.10 -4.08
N LEU A 95 -3.53 -1.41 -4.85
CA LEU A 95 -3.98 -0.07 -4.51
C LEU A 95 -4.99 -0.21 -3.39
N VAL A 96 -4.63 0.29 -2.21
CA VAL A 96 -5.52 0.31 -1.06
C VAL A 96 -5.67 1.75 -0.60
N TYR A 97 -6.84 2.32 -0.84
CA TYR A 97 -7.17 3.69 -0.47
C TYR A 97 -8.67 3.87 -0.26
N GLY A 98 -9.05 4.91 0.48
CA GLY A 98 -10.45 5.26 0.69
C GLY A 98 -10.63 6.72 1.10
N GLU A 99 -11.75 7.30 0.69
CA GLU A 99 -12.19 8.63 1.09
C GLU A 99 -13.62 8.59 1.64
N ILE A 100 -13.86 9.30 2.74
CA ILE A 100 -15.19 9.62 3.27
C ILE A 100 -15.25 11.11 3.55
N TYR A 101 -16.39 11.72 3.30
CA TYR A 101 -16.54 13.17 3.41
C TYR A 101 -17.95 13.59 3.81
N LYS A 102 -18.06 14.78 4.38
CA LYS A 102 -19.33 15.39 4.77
C LYS A 102 -19.85 16.26 3.64
N SER A 103 -20.91 15.81 2.96
CA SER A 103 -21.53 16.55 1.86
C SER A 103 -22.26 17.82 2.33
N GLN A 104 -22.59 18.72 1.41
CA GLN A 104 -23.34 19.94 1.70
C GLN A 104 -24.74 19.67 2.27
N SER A 105 -25.37 18.58 1.86
CA SER A 105 -26.71 18.17 2.29
C SER A 105 -26.71 17.34 3.57
N ALA A 106 -25.54 17.02 4.12
CA ALA A 106 -25.42 16.21 5.32
C ALA A 106 -26.00 16.95 6.53
N SER A 107 -26.74 16.23 7.37
CA SER A 107 -27.23 16.77 8.63
C SER A 107 -26.06 17.22 9.52
N LEU A 108 -26.28 18.33 10.22
CA LEU A 108 -25.35 18.82 11.22
C LEU A 108 -25.21 17.78 12.35
N GLN A 109 -23.98 17.48 12.73
CA GLN A 109 -23.69 16.56 13.83
C GLN A 109 -23.17 17.34 15.04
N LEU A 110 -23.79 17.12 16.20
CA LEU A 110 -23.29 17.58 17.49
C LEU A 110 -22.09 16.75 17.94
N LEU A 111 -21.12 17.35 18.63
CA LEU A 111 -20.00 16.60 19.18
C LEU A 111 -20.44 15.71 20.35
N ASN A 112 -20.05 14.44 20.28
CA ASN A 112 -20.25 13.45 21.33
C ASN A 112 -19.01 12.56 21.41
N SER A 113 -18.31 12.58 22.54
CA SER A 113 -17.06 11.84 22.76
C SER A 113 -17.20 10.31 22.65
N SER A 114 -18.43 9.79 22.73
CA SER A 114 -18.75 8.37 22.59
C SER A 114 -19.24 7.98 21.19
N VAL A 115 -19.39 8.92 20.26
CA VAL A 115 -19.90 8.66 18.90
C VAL A 115 -18.88 9.16 17.87
N PRO A 116 -18.50 8.35 16.87
CA PRO A 116 -17.58 8.79 15.85
C PRO A 116 -18.18 9.92 15.00
N ILE A 117 -17.31 10.69 14.35
CA ILE A 117 -17.73 11.70 13.39
C ILE A 117 -18.41 11.03 12.20
N GLU A 118 -19.62 11.47 11.93
CA GLU A 118 -20.46 11.01 10.84
C GLU A 118 -20.23 11.91 9.62
N PHE A 119 -19.44 11.40 8.68
CA PHE A 119 -19.19 12.04 7.39
C PHE A 119 -20.41 11.87 6.48
N GLY A 120 -20.97 10.67 6.41
CA GLY A 120 -22.24 10.41 5.72
C GLY A 120 -22.12 10.15 4.21
N SER A 121 -20.96 10.38 3.60
CA SER A 121 -20.73 10.07 2.19
C SER A 121 -19.41 9.32 2.01
N VAL A 122 -19.45 8.29 1.17
CA VAL A 122 -18.29 7.48 0.77
C VAL A 122 -17.86 7.95 -0.62
N GLY A 123 -16.60 8.35 -0.74
CA GLY A 123 -15.95 8.71 -2.00
C GLY A 123 -15.29 7.50 -2.67
N VAL A 124 -14.23 7.78 -3.43
CA VAL A 124 -13.46 6.72 -4.07
C VAL A 124 -12.83 5.80 -3.03
N ASN A 125 -12.90 4.49 -3.26
CA ASN A 125 -12.27 3.49 -2.42
C ASN A 125 -11.88 2.25 -3.24
N GLN A 126 -10.78 1.62 -2.85
CA GLN A 126 -10.24 0.38 -3.41
C GLN A 126 -9.51 -0.35 -2.27
N GLY A 127 -9.72 -1.66 -2.13
CA GLY A 127 -9.00 -2.48 -1.14
C GLY A 127 -9.32 -2.19 0.35
N VAL A 128 -10.32 -1.35 0.64
CA VAL A 128 -10.86 -1.09 1.98
C VAL A 128 -12.38 -1.14 1.94
N THR A 129 -13.01 -1.51 3.06
CA THR A 129 -14.45 -1.32 3.23
C THR A 129 -14.69 0.07 3.83
N ALA A 130 -15.20 0.99 3.02
CA ALA A 130 -15.53 2.35 3.45
C ALA A 130 -17.00 2.45 3.90
N ASN A 131 -17.20 2.86 5.15
CA ASN A 131 -18.51 3.17 5.72
C ASN A 131 -18.67 4.69 5.86
N SER A 132 -19.84 5.15 6.27
CA SER A 132 -20.12 6.59 6.39
C SER A 132 -19.32 7.32 7.49
N ASN A 133 -18.64 6.60 8.39
CA ASN A 133 -17.86 7.14 9.51
C ASN A 133 -16.55 6.39 9.79
N SER A 134 -16.18 5.44 8.94
CA SER A 134 -15.03 4.57 9.19
C SER A 134 -14.50 3.91 7.93
N PHE A 135 -13.27 3.41 8.04
CA PHE A 135 -12.71 2.45 7.09
C PHE A 135 -12.36 1.17 7.84
N GLN A 136 -12.68 0.02 7.25
CA GLN A 136 -12.15 -1.28 7.67
C GLN A 136 -11.14 -1.76 6.64
N VAL A 137 -9.93 -2.09 7.09
CA VAL A 137 -8.86 -2.56 6.19
C VAL A 137 -9.01 -4.06 5.91
N SER A 138 -8.83 -4.49 4.67
CA SER A 138 -8.94 -5.90 4.29
C SER A 138 -7.65 -6.69 4.53
N GLN A 139 -6.51 -6.00 4.56
CA GLN A 139 -5.21 -6.59 4.82
C GLN A 139 -4.46 -5.90 5.95
N ALA A 140 -3.52 -6.62 6.55
CA ALA A 140 -2.64 -6.05 7.56
C ALA A 140 -1.54 -5.22 6.89
N GLY A 141 -1.14 -4.13 7.54
CA GLY A 141 -0.11 -3.28 6.98
C GLY A 141 0.01 -1.94 7.69
N VAL A 142 0.91 -1.12 7.17
CA VAL A 142 1.12 0.26 7.58
C VAL A 142 0.31 1.18 6.68
N TYR A 143 -0.57 1.97 7.29
CA TYR A 143 -1.48 2.90 6.64
C TYR A 143 -1.18 4.33 7.03
N ARG A 144 -1.42 5.25 6.10
CA ARG A 144 -1.55 6.68 6.34
C ARG A 144 -3.02 7.02 6.46
N VAL A 145 -3.40 7.70 7.52
CA VAL A 145 -4.74 8.24 7.72
C VAL A 145 -4.65 9.76 7.87
N THR A 146 -5.41 10.46 7.05
CA THR A 146 -5.52 11.93 7.11
C THR A 146 -6.96 12.29 7.43
N TYR A 147 -7.18 13.24 8.33
CA TYR A 147 -8.48 13.86 8.48
C TYR A 147 -8.36 15.38 8.47
N SER A 148 -9.36 16.04 7.92
CA SER A 148 -9.57 17.48 8.00
C SER A 148 -11.00 17.71 8.47
N ILE A 149 -11.20 18.43 9.56
CA ILE A 149 -12.52 18.67 10.12
C ILE A 149 -12.70 20.13 10.53
N SER A 150 -13.66 20.77 9.90
CA SER A 150 -14.11 22.09 10.30
C SER A 150 -15.33 22.00 11.21
N VAL A 151 -15.28 22.72 12.32
CA VAL A 151 -16.41 22.84 13.26
C VAL A 151 -16.72 24.29 13.53
N TYR A 152 -17.97 24.55 13.89
CA TYR A 152 -18.43 25.87 14.30
C TYR A 152 -19.24 25.77 15.59
N LYS A 153 -19.28 26.87 16.34
CA LYS A 153 -20.00 26.96 17.61
C LYS A 153 -21.19 27.90 17.49
N SER A 154 -22.35 27.48 17.97
CA SER A 154 -23.59 28.28 17.93
C SER A 154 -23.88 29.05 19.23
N GLY A 155 -23.04 28.90 20.26
CA GLY A 155 -23.22 29.58 21.54
C GLY A 155 -22.41 28.99 22.70
N GLY A 156 -22.54 29.61 23.88
CA GLY A 156 -21.80 29.28 25.10
C GLY A 156 -20.39 29.88 25.15
N GLY A 157 -19.70 29.72 26.28
CA GLY A 157 -18.34 30.23 26.47
C GLY A 157 -17.27 29.47 25.67
N PRO A 158 -16.03 30.00 25.63
CA PRO A 158 -14.89 29.35 24.97
C PRO A 158 -14.69 27.91 25.43
N ILE A 159 -14.23 27.05 24.54
CA ILE A 159 -13.94 25.64 24.81
C ILE A 159 -12.62 25.23 24.16
N THR A 160 -11.91 24.30 24.80
CA THR A 160 -10.85 23.53 24.15
C THR A 160 -11.48 22.22 23.69
N LEU A 161 -11.20 21.82 22.46
CA LEU A 161 -11.66 20.58 21.89
C LEU A 161 -10.55 19.95 21.06
N GLY A 162 -10.68 18.67 20.80
CA GLY A 162 -9.79 17.91 19.94
C GLY A 162 -10.50 16.80 19.21
N PHE A 163 -9.83 16.31 18.18
CA PHE A 163 -10.23 15.14 17.42
C PHE A 163 -9.09 14.15 17.39
N CYS A 164 -9.40 12.87 17.46
CA CYS A 164 -8.41 11.80 17.42
C CYS A 164 -8.92 10.58 16.67
N LEU A 165 -7.97 9.83 16.11
CA LEU A 165 -8.25 8.56 15.49
C LEU A 165 -8.43 7.47 16.56
N ALA A 166 -9.27 6.49 16.29
CA ALA A 166 -9.49 5.36 17.18
C ALA A 166 -9.75 4.07 16.41
N THR A 167 -9.36 2.93 16.97
CA THR A 167 -9.66 1.61 16.38
C THR A 167 -10.89 0.94 16.96
N GLY A 168 -11.62 1.67 17.80
CA GLY A 168 -12.78 1.20 18.55
C GLY A 168 -13.48 2.37 19.26
N PHE A 169 -14.41 2.04 20.14
CA PHE A 169 -15.36 3.01 20.70
C PHE A 169 -14.98 3.49 22.11
N THR A 170 -14.00 2.86 22.75
CA THR A 170 -13.56 3.23 24.11
C THR A 170 -12.42 4.24 24.08
N THR A 171 -12.13 4.83 25.23
CA THR A 171 -10.98 5.74 25.38
C THR A 171 -9.63 5.02 25.26
N ALA A 172 -9.59 3.71 25.53
CA ALA A 172 -8.39 2.88 25.35
C ALA A 172 -8.08 2.65 23.86
N ASP A 173 -9.09 2.72 22.98
CA ASP A 173 -8.93 2.53 21.55
C ASP A 173 -8.40 3.78 20.81
N ARG A 174 -8.24 4.90 21.52
CA ARG A 174 -7.74 6.16 20.95
C ARG A 174 -6.27 6.00 20.60
N ILE A 175 -5.90 6.42 19.39
CA ILE A 175 -4.54 6.29 18.87
C ILE A 175 -3.67 7.44 19.38
N PRO A 176 -2.60 7.18 20.15
CA PRO A 176 -1.69 8.22 20.62
C PRO A 176 -1.02 8.99 19.47
N GLY A 177 -0.88 10.30 19.64
CA GLY A 177 -0.27 11.19 18.64
C GLY A 177 -1.11 11.38 17.37
N SER A 178 -2.40 11.05 17.41
CA SER A 178 -3.38 11.39 16.37
C SER A 178 -4.29 12.55 16.75
N PHE A 179 -4.04 13.21 17.89
CA PHE A 179 -4.87 14.29 18.39
C PHE A 179 -4.55 15.62 17.70
N CYS A 180 -5.58 16.31 17.23
CA CYS A 180 -5.52 17.72 16.84
C CYS A 180 -6.41 18.51 17.80
N HIS A 181 -5.81 19.33 18.67
CA HIS A 181 -6.53 20.17 19.63
C HIS A 181 -6.57 21.64 19.17
N SER A 182 -7.64 22.33 19.51
CA SER A 182 -7.80 23.76 19.24
C SER A 182 -8.76 24.41 20.23
N ASN A 183 -8.66 25.73 20.36
CA ASN A 183 -9.56 26.54 21.18
C ASN A 183 -10.62 27.19 20.29
N LEU A 184 -11.89 27.02 20.66
CA LEU A 184 -13.04 27.52 19.91
C LEU A 184 -13.83 28.54 20.74
N ASP A 185 -13.77 29.79 20.32
CA ASP A 185 -14.54 30.88 20.91
C ASP A 185 -16.02 30.85 20.48
N ALA A 186 -16.87 31.59 21.20
CA ALA A 186 -18.34 31.54 21.13
C ALA A 186 -19.00 31.73 19.75
N THR A 187 -18.29 32.29 18.76
CA THR A 187 -18.80 32.64 17.42
C THR A 187 -17.81 32.32 16.29
N LYS A 188 -16.82 31.47 16.55
CA LYS A 188 -15.76 31.16 15.58
C LYS A 188 -15.96 29.80 14.93
N GLU A 189 -15.28 29.64 13.80
CA GLU A 189 -15.04 28.36 13.15
C GLU A 189 -13.56 28.01 13.33
N ILE A 190 -13.26 26.73 13.46
CA ILE A 190 -11.89 26.22 13.43
C ILE A 190 -11.81 25.05 12.47
N ASN A 191 -10.62 24.82 11.94
CA ASN A 191 -10.29 23.63 11.18
C ASN A 191 -9.19 22.86 11.91
N CYS A 192 -9.37 21.55 12.04
CA CYS A 192 -8.38 20.63 12.61
C CYS A 192 -7.93 19.66 11.52
N VAL A 193 -6.62 19.55 11.30
CA VAL A 193 -6.04 18.66 10.29
C VAL A 193 -4.95 17.82 10.93
N MET A 194 -4.94 16.53 10.64
CA MET A 194 -3.89 15.62 11.08
C MET A 194 -3.56 14.57 10.03
N ASN A 195 -2.29 14.20 9.95
CA ASN A 195 -1.79 13.04 9.24
C ASN A 195 -1.14 12.07 10.22
N LYS A 196 -1.54 10.79 10.18
CA LYS A 196 -1.01 9.76 11.07
C LYS A 196 -0.62 8.53 10.27
N ILE A 197 0.57 8.01 10.53
CA ILE A 197 0.99 6.68 10.08
C ILE A 197 0.73 5.69 11.21
N ILE A 198 -0.01 4.62 10.92
CA ILE A 198 -0.43 3.59 11.88
C ILE A 198 -0.34 2.20 11.25
N HIS A 199 0.00 1.21 12.07
CA HIS A 199 -0.19 -0.19 11.69
C HIS A 199 -1.63 -0.61 12.02
N LEU A 200 -2.25 -1.34 11.11
CA LEU A 200 -3.58 -1.91 11.29
C LEU A 200 -3.54 -3.40 10.91
N ASN A 201 -4.22 -4.23 11.69
CA ASN A 201 -4.42 -5.64 11.37
C ASN A 201 -5.57 -5.79 10.35
N ALA A 202 -5.58 -6.90 9.61
CA ALA A 202 -6.69 -7.23 8.74
C ALA A 202 -8.03 -7.22 9.52
N ASN A 203 -9.06 -6.65 8.91
CA ASN A 203 -10.40 -6.41 9.45
C ASN A 203 -10.48 -5.39 10.60
N GLN A 204 -9.39 -4.70 10.94
CA GLN A 204 -9.43 -3.61 11.91
C GLN A 204 -10.07 -2.36 11.28
N SER A 205 -10.93 -1.70 12.06
CA SER A 205 -11.59 -0.46 11.65
C SER A 205 -10.88 0.75 12.23
N ILE A 206 -10.96 1.88 11.51
CA ILE A 206 -10.51 3.18 11.96
C ILE A 206 -11.65 4.20 11.93
N TYR A 207 -11.75 4.97 13.00
CA TYR A 207 -12.77 5.99 13.25
C TYR A 207 -12.12 7.31 13.61
N LEU A 208 -12.86 8.41 13.47
CA LEU A 208 -12.52 9.72 14.02
C LEU A 208 -13.47 10.04 15.18
N PHE A 209 -12.97 10.43 16.34
CA PHE A 209 -13.78 10.83 17.49
C PHE A 209 -13.43 12.25 17.96
N PRO A 210 -14.42 13.04 18.41
CA PRO A 210 -14.13 14.19 19.25
C PRO A 210 -13.71 13.73 20.66
N ASP A 211 -12.87 14.50 21.33
CA ASP A 211 -12.46 14.24 22.72
C ASP A 211 -13.50 14.69 23.77
N ILE A 212 -14.42 15.56 23.38
CA ILE A 212 -15.48 16.11 24.24
C ILE A 212 -16.88 15.88 23.68
N THR A 213 -17.86 15.94 24.58
CA THR A 213 -19.28 16.07 24.23
C THR A 213 -19.70 17.53 24.37
N ASN A 214 -20.28 18.13 23.33
CA ASN A 214 -20.75 19.51 23.36
C ASN A 214 -21.98 19.74 22.48
N THR A 215 -23.04 20.28 23.07
CA THR A 215 -24.33 20.52 22.39
C THR A 215 -24.39 21.82 21.57
N ASN A 216 -23.35 22.65 21.64
CA ASN A 216 -23.25 23.91 20.89
C ASN A 216 -22.24 23.86 19.75
N VAL A 217 -21.47 22.77 19.60
CA VAL A 217 -20.49 22.62 18.53
C VAL A 217 -21.01 21.64 17.50
N ARG A 218 -20.90 22.01 16.22
CA ARG A 218 -21.33 21.19 15.10
C ARG A 218 -20.24 21.03 14.07
N VAL A 219 -20.18 19.84 13.46
CA VAL A 219 -19.35 19.59 12.27
C VAL A 219 -19.97 20.31 11.08
N LYS A 220 -19.17 21.16 10.44
CA LYS A 220 -19.62 21.97 9.32
C LYS A 220 -19.78 21.10 8.06
N PRO A 221 -20.91 21.18 7.34
CA PRO A 221 -21.09 20.47 6.07
C PRO A 221 -20.05 20.93 5.03
N ASN A 222 -19.76 20.08 4.04
CA ASN A 222 -18.84 20.36 2.94
C ASN A 222 -17.40 20.76 3.34
N SER A 223 -16.97 20.44 4.56
CA SER A 223 -15.67 20.86 5.11
C SER A 223 -15.10 19.87 6.13
N ALA A 224 -15.51 18.60 6.02
CA ALA A 224 -14.93 17.50 6.77
C ALA A 224 -14.66 16.31 5.85
N THR A 225 -13.44 15.78 5.89
CA THR A 225 -12.98 14.62 5.12
C THR A 225 -12.07 13.73 5.97
N MET A 226 -12.05 12.44 5.64
CA MET A 226 -11.09 11.48 6.16
C MET A 226 -10.66 10.55 5.02
N ASN A 227 -9.36 10.32 4.93
CA ASN A 227 -8.72 9.53 3.88
C ASN A 227 -7.86 8.46 4.53
N ILE A 228 -7.77 7.30 3.90
CA ILE A 228 -6.83 6.22 4.25
C ILE A 228 -6.10 5.75 3.00
N GLU A 229 -4.80 5.45 3.14
CA GLU A 229 -3.94 4.93 2.08
C GLU A 229 -2.98 3.89 2.68
N LEU A 230 -2.80 2.76 2.02
CA LEU A 230 -1.75 1.80 2.38
C LEU A 230 -0.39 2.33 1.96
N ILE A 231 0.56 2.32 2.88
CA ILE A 231 1.96 2.63 2.62
C ILE A 231 2.71 1.33 2.28
N LYS A 232 2.45 0.27 3.04
CA LYS A 232 3.12 -1.02 2.91
C LYS A 232 2.26 -2.13 3.52
N ALA A 233 1.97 -3.18 2.74
CA ALA A 233 1.40 -4.42 3.26
C ALA A 233 2.44 -5.19 4.09
N ASP A 234 1.98 -5.92 5.10
CA ASP A 234 2.83 -6.79 5.93
C ASP A 234 3.45 -7.96 5.14
#